data_AF-A0A521E8D6-F1
#
_entry.id   AF-A0A521E8D6-F1
#
_cell.length_a   1.000
_cell.length_b   1.000
_cell.length_c   1.000
_cell.angle_alpha   90.00
_cell.angle_beta   90.00
_cell.angle_gamma   90.00
#
_symmetry.space_group_name_H-M   'P 1'
#
loop_
_entity.id
_entity.type
_entity.pdbx_description
1 polymer ?
#
loop_
_entity_poly.entity_id
_entity_poly.type
_entity_poly.pdbx_seq_one_letter_code
_entity_poly.pdbx_strand_id
1 'polypeptide(L)' 'MAKAAKPGKTVRTVKIDGVDYEADQLSKDARQQIVNLRSTDQEILRLEQQLAIFRTARAAYAQALKTMLAEKPATEH' A
#
# COMPACT_ATOMS: atom_id res chain seq x y z
N MET A 1 -0.72 -41.89 -34.85
CA MET A 1 0.03 -40.74 -34.32
C MET A 1 -0.85 -40.00 -33.32
N ALA A 2 -0.61 -40.16 -32.02
CA ALA A 2 -1.38 -39.49 -30.97
C ALA A 2 -0.42 -38.55 -30.21
N LYS A 3 -0.60 -37.24 -30.37
CA LYS A 3 0.14 -36.23 -29.61
C LYS A 3 -0.49 -36.15 -28.22
N ALA A 4 0.12 -36.82 -27.25
CA ALA A 4 -0.29 -36.76 -25.85
C ALA A 4 -0.18 -35.33 -25.31
N ALA A 5 -1.31 -34.77 -24.86
CA ALA A 5 -1.33 -33.57 -24.04
C ALA A 5 -0.73 -33.89 -22.66
N LYS A 6 0.33 -33.19 -22.26
CA LYS A 6 0.93 -33.34 -20.92
C LYS A 6 -0.05 -32.85 -19.85
N PRO A 7 -0.21 -33.57 -18.72
CA PRO A 7 -1.19 -33.23 -17.71
C PRO A 7 -0.78 -31.97 -16.93
N GLY A 8 -1.74 -31.05 -16.78
CA GLY A 8 -1.89 -30.05 -15.71
C GLY A 8 -0.63 -29.40 -15.12
N LYS A 9 -0.04 -28.42 -15.80
CA LYS A 9 0.80 -27.42 -15.13
C LYS A 9 -0.13 -26.31 -14.64
N THR A 10 -0.37 -26.20 -13.34
CA THR A 10 -1.03 -25.02 -12.77
C THR A 10 -0.11 -23.82 -12.97
N VAL A 11 -0.36 -23.02 -14.00
CA VAL A 11 0.38 -21.79 -14.28
C VAL A 11 0.11 -20.82 -13.13
N ARG A 12 1.15 -20.52 -12.34
CA ARG A 12 1.05 -19.51 -11.28
C ARG A 12 1.36 -18.16 -11.89
N THR A 13 0.34 -17.38 -12.20
CA THR A 13 0.49 -16.03 -12.75
C THR A 13 0.73 -15.03 -11.62
N VAL A 14 1.64 -14.08 -11.85
CA VAL A 14 1.93 -12.95 -10.95
C VAL A 14 1.72 -11.66 -11.72
N LYS A 15 0.86 -10.77 -11.20
CA LYS A 15 0.75 -9.40 -11.70
C LYS A 15 1.82 -8.52 -11.11
N ILE A 16 2.53 -7.80 -11.97
CA ILE A 16 3.52 -6.78 -11.64
C ILE A 16 3.20 -5.59 -12.55
N ASP A 17 2.94 -4.41 -11.96
CA ASP A 17 2.60 -3.19 -12.70
C ASP A 17 1.46 -3.35 -13.74
N GLY A 18 0.49 -4.21 -13.43
CA GLY A 18 -0.66 -4.49 -14.30
C GLY A 18 -0.40 -5.51 -15.40
N VAL A 19 0.83 -5.99 -15.56
CA VAL A 19 1.23 -7.02 -16.52
C VAL A 19 1.25 -8.40 -15.85
N ASP A 20 0.64 -9.39 -16.51
CA ASP A 20 0.61 -10.77 -16.06
C ASP A 20 1.89 -11.52 -16.49
N TYR A 21 2.62 -12.09 -15.53
CA TYR A 21 3.80 -12.90 -15.77
C TYR A 21 3.58 -14.34 -15.29
N GLU A 22 4.02 -15.32 -16.10
CA GLU A 22 4.09 -16.71 -15.63
C GLU A 22 5.25 -16.85 -14.64
N ALA A 23 4.96 -17.16 -13.37
CA ALA A 23 5.99 -17.25 -12.33
C ALA A 23 7.07 -18.32 -12.60
N ASP A 24 6.74 -19.32 -13.41
CA ASP A 24 7.66 -20.37 -13.84
C ASP A 24 8.67 -19.90 -14.89
N GLN A 25 8.34 -18.84 -15.64
CA GLN A 25 9.23 -18.26 -16.66
C GLN A 25 10.16 -17.18 -16.09
N LEU A 26 9.93 -16.75 -14.86
CA LEU A 26 10.77 -15.76 -14.20
C LEU A 26 12.10 -16.36 -13.72
N SER A 27 13.17 -15.58 -13.79
CA SER A 27 14.45 -15.96 -13.19
C SER A 27 14.34 -16.05 -11.66
N LYS A 28 15.31 -16.71 -11.02
CA LYS A 28 15.39 -16.76 -9.55
C LYS A 28 15.51 -15.34 -8.97
N ASP A 29 16.35 -14.50 -9.58
CA ASP A 29 16.58 -13.14 -9.13
C ASP A 29 15.33 -12.26 -9.29
N ALA A 30 14.61 -12.40 -10.42
CA ALA A 30 13.35 -11.68 -10.63
C ALA A 30 12.31 -12.06 -9.57
N ARG A 31 12.20 -13.36 -9.22
CA ARG A 31 11.31 -13.82 -8.14
C ARG A 31 11.69 -13.23 -6.77
N GLN A 32 12.99 -13.09 -6.49
CA GLN A 32 13.45 -12.45 -5.26
C GLN A 32 13.06 -10.97 -5.22
N GLN A 33 13.22 -10.25 -6.33
CA GLN A 33 12.82 -8.84 -6.38
C GLN A 33 11.31 -8.64 -6.20
N ILE A 34 10.48 -9.55 -6.72
CA ILE A 34 9.02 -9.52 -6.49
C ILE A 34 8.69 -9.67 -5.01
N VAL A 35 9.39 -10.55 -4.29
CA VAL A 35 9.20 -10.71 -2.84
C VAL A 35 9.54 -9.41 -2.12
N ASN A 36 10.68 -8.81 -2.46
CA ASN A 36 11.11 -7.54 -1.89
C ASN A 36 10.09 -6.43 -2.17
N LEU A 37 9.64 -6.30 -3.42
CA LEU A 37 8.65 -5.30 -3.83
C LEU A 37 7.35 -5.42 -3.04
N ARG A 38 6.79 -6.64 -2.92
CA ARG A 38 5.58 -6.88 -2.12
C ARG A 38 5.76 -6.54 -0.65
N SER A 39 6.92 -6.85 -0.09
CA SER A 39 7.24 -6.49 1.28
C SER A 39 7.30 -4.97 1.45
N THR A 40 7.92 -4.26 0.51
CA THR A 40 7.99 -2.79 0.53
C THR A 40 6.61 -2.16 0.38
N ASP A 41 5.77 -2.67 -0.52
CA ASP A 41 4.41 -2.16 -0.71
C ASP A 41 3.56 -2.31 0.57
N GLN A 42 3.70 -3.43 1.29
CA GLN A 42 3.01 -3.63 2.57
C GLN A 42 3.44 -2.60 3.62
N GLU A 43 4.73 -2.28 3.69
CA GLU A 43 5.23 -1.26 4.61
C GLU A 43 4.77 0.15 4.22
N ILE A 44 4.70 0.46 2.93
CA ILE A 44 4.14 1.73 2.44
C ILE A 44 2.68 1.85 2.90
N LEU A 45 1.85 0.83 2.67
CA LEU A 45 0.45 0.82 3.10
C LEU A 45 0.31 0.99 4.62
N ARG A 46 1.19 0.35 5.39
CA ARG A 46 1.22 0.51 6.86
C ARG A 46 1.53 1.96 7.25
N LEU A 47 2.50 2.59 6.62
CA LEU A 47 2.87 3.99 6.88
C LEU A 47 1.74 4.95 6.48
N GLU A 48 1.06 4.70 5.37
CA GLU A 48 -0.10 5.49 4.94
C GLU A 48 -1.25 5.43 5.95
N GLN A 49 -1.52 4.25 6.52
CA GLN A 49 -2.52 4.10 7.58
C GLN A 49 -2.14 4.88 8.84
N GLN A 50 -0.87 4.82 9.27
CA GLN A 50 -0.40 5.62 10.40
C GLN A 50 -0.51 7.11 10.12
N LEU A 51 -0.14 7.54 8.91
CA LEU A 51 -0.25 8.93 8.49
C LEU A 51 -1.70 9.42 8.52
N ALA A 52 -2.66 8.58 8.11
CA ALA A 52 -4.09 8.90 8.20
C ALA A 52 -4.53 9.15 9.66
N ILE A 53 -4.07 8.32 10.61
CA ILE A 53 -4.34 8.52 12.04
C ILE A 53 -3.79 9.87 12.51
N PHE A 54 -2.53 10.17 12.19
CA PHE A 54 -1.90 11.42 12.59
C PHE A 54 -2.57 12.65 11.95
N ARG A 55 -3.03 12.56 10.70
CA ARG A 55 -3.79 13.63 10.05
C ARG A 55 -5.10 13.92 10.78
N THR A 56 -5.82 12.89 11.22
CA THR A 56 -7.05 13.04 12.02
C THR A 56 -6.75 13.71 13.36
N ALA A 57 -5.74 13.25 14.09
CA ALA A 57 -5.34 13.84 15.37
C ALA A 57 -4.96 15.32 15.22
N ARG A 58 -4.15 15.65 14.19
CA ARG A 58 -3.77 17.03 13.87
C ARG A 58 -4.99 17.90 13.59
N ALA A 59 -5.96 17.41 12.83
CA ALA A 59 -7.18 18.15 12.52
C ALA A 59 -8.00 18.44 13.79
N ALA A 60 -8.14 17.45 14.69
CA ALA A 60 -8.82 17.63 15.97
C ALA A 60 -8.13 18.69 16.85
N TYR A 61 -6.79 18.63 16.98
CA TYR A 61 -6.04 19.63 17.75
C TYR A 61 -6.12 21.04 17.15
N ALA A 62 -6.08 21.15 15.82
CA ALA A 62 -6.26 22.42 15.15
C ALA A 62 -7.66 23.01 15.41
N GLN A 63 -8.69 22.17 15.43
CA GLN A 63 -10.06 22.63 15.73
C GLN A 63 -10.20 23.08 17.19
N ALA A 64 -9.65 22.31 18.14
CA ALA A 64 -9.64 22.69 19.56
C ALA A 64 -8.93 24.04 19.78
N LEU A 65 -7.77 24.23 19.14
CA LEU A 65 -7.03 25.48 19.20
C LEU A 65 -7.84 26.66 18.65
N LYS A 66 -8.54 26.47 17.52
CA LYS A 66 -9.41 27.52 16.95
C LYS A 66 -10.49 27.95 17.93
N THR A 67 -11.13 27.01 18.62
CA THR A 67 -12.14 27.32 19.65
C THR A 67 -11.53 28.16 20.78
N MET A 68 -10.38 27.74 21.32
CA MET A 68 -9.68 28.47 22.39
C MET A 68 -9.28 29.90 21.98
N LEU A 69 -8.88 30.09 20.72
CA LEU A 69 -8.49 31.41 20.20
C LEU A 69 -9.68 32.30 19.88
N ALA A 70 -10.81 31.72 19.45
CA ALA A 70 -12.05 32.45 19.20
C ALA A 70 -12.77 32.86 20.49
N GLU A 71 -12.55 32.14 21.60
CA GLU A 71 -13.06 32.46 22.94
C GLU A 71 -12.33 33.63 23.61
N LYS A 72 -11.27 34.19 23.02
CA LYS A 72 -10.70 35.46 23.47
C LYS A 72 -11.67 36.59 23.07
N PRO A 73 -12.36 37.24 24.02
CA PRO A 73 -13.36 38.22 23.67
C PRO A 73 -12.69 39.46 23.10
N ALA A 74 -13.28 40.00 22.04
CA ALA A 74 -13.09 41.38 21.63
C ALA A 74 -13.69 42.30 22.70
N THR A 75 -13.03 42.41 23.85
CA THR A 75 -13.28 43.44 24.86
C THR A 75 -12.01 43.62 25.68
N GLU A 76 -11.04 44.32 25.09
CA GLU A 76 -10.19 45.21 25.87
C GLU A 76 -10.90 46.58 25.86
N HIS A 77 -11.23 47.08 27.05
CA HIS A 77 -11.69 48.44 27.28
C HIS A 77 -10.55 49.45 27.07
#